data_AF-A0A6S6SPI2-F1
#
_entry.id   AF-A0A6S6SPI2-F1
#
_cell.length_a   1.000
_cell.length_b   1.000
_cell.length_c   1.000
_cell.angle_alpha   90.00
_cell.angle_beta   90.00
_cell.angle_gamma   90.00
#
_symmetry.space_group_name_H-M   'P 1'
#
loop_
_entity.id
_entity.type
_entity.pdbx_description
1 polymer ?
#
loop_
_entity_poly.entity_id
_entity_poly.type
_entity_poly.pdbx_seq_one_letter_code
_entity_poly.pdbx_strand_id
1 'polypeptide(L)'
;MKKYTHLAHINLVGHYQFITFRTKDSLDSYLNKLYTNDEATHIKQYKIDQYLDTSTKGAYLYDEVIDQIIEYYVEYDKALSEVIAVSIMPNHIHILLKENAEFPKIMQILKGGGSSRQIHKVLGTKGTLWSRDYENHLQIKSRYNKNKKGSL
;
A
#
# COMPACT_ATOMS: atom_id res chain seq x y z
N MET A 1 -33.40 2.81 3.58
CA MET A 1 -32.05 2.84 2.97
C MET A 1 -31.12 1.96 3.79
N LYS A 2 -30.57 0.88 3.22
CA LYS A 2 -29.55 0.06 3.90
C LYS A 2 -28.25 0.87 4.00
N LYS A 3 -27.91 1.27 5.22
CA LYS A 3 -26.64 1.91 5.55
C LYS A 3 -25.58 0.80 5.61
N TYR A 4 -24.74 0.69 4.59
CA TYR A 4 -23.65 -0.29 4.58
C TYR A 4 -22.51 0.25 5.45
N THR A 5 -22.47 -0.19 6.71
CA THR A 5 -21.38 0.11 7.65
C THR A 5 -20.29 -0.95 7.50
N HIS A 6 -19.13 -0.52 7.03
CA HIS A 6 -17.89 -1.27 6.85
C HIS A 6 -17.95 -2.55 5.99
N LEU A 7 -17.15 -2.58 4.92
CA LEU A 7 -16.79 -3.82 4.24
C LEU A 7 -15.89 -4.61 5.19
N ALA A 8 -16.24 -5.87 5.46
CA ALA A 8 -15.36 -6.79 6.20
C ALA A 8 -14.04 -6.97 5.45
N HIS A 9 -12.91 -7.02 6.17
CA HIS A 9 -11.64 -7.47 5.62
C HIS A 9 -11.76 -8.97 5.27
N ILE A 10 -12.08 -9.30 4.03
CA ILE A 10 -12.27 -10.66 3.53
C ILE A 10 -11.00 -11.09 2.78
N ASN A 11 -10.08 -11.78 3.43
CA ASN A 11 -8.84 -12.24 2.78
C ASN A 11 -9.18 -13.41 1.81
N LEU A 12 -9.48 -13.11 0.55
CA LEU A 12 -9.84 -14.09 -0.47
C LEU A 12 -8.85 -14.01 -1.62
N VAL A 13 -8.09 -15.09 -1.81
CA VAL A 13 -7.21 -15.29 -2.97
C VAL A 13 -7.98 -14.99 -4.28
N GLY A 14 -7.34 -14.24 -5.19
CA GLY A 14 -7.88 -13.81 -6.47
C GLY A 14 -8.58 -12.45 -6.46
N HIS A 15 -8.61 -11.73 -5.33
CA HIS A 15 -9.20 -10.39 -5.23
C HIS A 15 -8.14 -9.29 -5.38
N TYR A 16 -8.58 -8.11 -5.79
CA TYR A 16 -7.71 -6.94 -5.87
C TYR A 16 -7.69 -6.21 -4.54
N GLN A 17 -6.50 -5.86 -4.05
CA GLN A 17 -6.28 -5.01 -2.90
C GLN A 17 -5.69 -3.67 -3.29
N PHE A 18 -6.19 -2.61 -2.66
CA PHE A 18 -5.54 -1.31 -2.63
C PHE A 18 -4.90 -1.07 -1.27
N ILE A 19 -3.57 -1.04 -1.24
CA ILE A 19 -2.76 -0.99 -0.03
C ILE A 19 -1.99 0.32 -0.02
N THR A 20 -1.99 1.00 1.12
CA THR A 20 -1.17 2.19 1.37
C THR A 20 -0.21 1.91 2.52
N PHE A 21 1.08 2.18 2.33
CA PHE A 21 2.08 2.09 3.39
C PHE A 21 3.13 3.18 3.28
N ARG A 22 3.79 3.50 4.39
CA ARG A 22 4.64 4.68 4.54
C ARG A 22 5.96 4.40 5.23
N THR A 23 6.92 5.30 5.05
CA THR A 23 8.20 5.24 5.76
C THR A 23 7.97 5.46 7.26
N LYS A 24 8.81 4.83 8.09
CA LYS A 24 8.72 4.91 9.55
C LYS A 24 8.85 6.36 10.03
N ASP A 25 9.78 7.09 9.43
CA ASP A 25 10.14 8.44 9.85
C ASP A 25 9.15 9.50 9.32
N SER A 26 8.13 9.09 8.56
CA SER A 26 6.97 9.93 8.26
C SER A 26 6.02 10.08 9.46
N LEU A 27 6.13 9.19 10.47
CA LEU A 27 5.33 9.25 11.69
C LEU A 27 5.80 10.39 12.59
N ASP A 28 4.91 11.33 12.89
CA ASP A 28 5.19 12.45 13.76
C ASP A 28 4.05 12.75 14.74
N SER A 29 4.21 13.83 15.52
CA SER A 29 3.23 14.22 16.53
C SER A 29 1.86 14.58 15.95
N TYR A 30 1.79 15.02 14.69
CA TYR A 30 0.52 15.30 14.02
C TYR A 30 -0.20 14.00 13.67
N LEU A 31 0.50 13.05 13.03
CA LEU A 31 -0.08 11.74 12.71
C LEU A 31 -0.50 10.99 13.97
N ASN A 32 0.30 11.03 15.04
CA ASN A 32 -0.04 10.40 16.31
C ASN A 32 -1.36 10.95 16.89
N LYS A 33 -1.61 12.25 16.78
CA LYS A 33 -2.88 12.86 17.21
C LYS A 33 -4.05 12.41 16.35
N LEU A 34 -3.86 12.26 15.03
CA LEU A 34 -4.90 11.76 14.14
C LEU A 34 -5.29 10.32 14.45
N TYR A 35 -4.32 9.46 14.81
CA TYR A 35 -4.62 8.08 15.22
C TYR A 35 -5.49 8.01 16.48
N THR A 36 -5.27 8.92 17.43
CA THR A 36 -6.03 8.98 18.69
C THR A 36 -7.41 9.65 18.57
N ASN A 37 -7.77 10.15 17.38
CA ASN A 37 -9.06 10.81 17.16
C ASN A 37 -10.18 9.77 16.94
N ASP A 38 -11.37 10.05 17.48
CA ASP A 38 -12.60 9.25 17.36
C ASP A 38 -13.32 9.42 16.00
N GLU A 39 -12.74 10.16 15.07
CA GLU A 39 -13.24 10.26 13.70
C GLU A 39 -13.34 8.91 12.98
N ALA A 40 -14.27 8.82 12.03
CA ALA A 40 -14.42 7.64 11.19
C ALA A 40 -13.13 7.34 10.41
N THR A 41 -12.78 6.05 10.26
CA THR A 41 -11.51 5.61 9.66
C THR A 41 -11.24 6.24 8.29
N HIS A 42 -12.22 6.33 7.40
CA HIS A 42 -12.02 6.93 6.07
C HIS A 42 -11.68 8.42 6.12
N ILE A 43 -12.22 9.17 7.09
CA ILE A 43 -11.90 10.59 7.31
C ILE A 43 -10.47 10.71 7.83
N LYS A 44 -10.09 9.84 8.78
CA LYS A 44 -8.73 9.80 9.31
C LYS A 44 -7.72 9.51 8.20
N GLN A 45 -7.97 8.50 7.37
CA GLN A 45 -7.06 8.19 6.27
C GLN A 45 -6.94 9.32 5.26
N TYR A 46 -8.05 9.96 4.90
CA TYR A 46 -8.00 11.12 4.01
C TYR A 46 -7.11 12.24 4.58
N LYS A 47 -7.27 12.59 5.87
CA LYS A 47 -6.43 13.61 6.52
C LYS A 47 -4.96 13.20 6.61
N ILE A 48 -4.71 11.93 6.85
CA ILE A 48 -3.38 11.35 6.90
C ILE A 48 -2.70 11.47 5.52
N ASP A 49 -3.39 11.08 4.45
CA ASP A 49 -2.84 11.14 3.09
C ASP A 49 -2.54 12.60 2.70
N GLN A 50 -3.48 13.53 2.95
CA GLN A 50 -3.26 14.96 2.72
C GLN A 50 -2.04 15.52 3.48
N TYR A 51 -1.82 15.04 4.70
CA TYR A 51 -0.65 15.44 5.48
C TYR A 51 0.64 14.87 4.88
N LEU A 52 0.65 13.59 4.55
CA LEU A 52 1.81 12.92 3.96
C LEU A 52 2.23 13.54 2.63
N ASP A 53 1.27 13.95 1.79
CA ASP A 53 1.51 14.59 0.49
C ASP A 53 2.30 15.91 0.60
N THR A 54 2.20 16.60 1.74
CA THR A 54 2.86 17.90 1.97
C THR A 54 4.06 17.81 2.91
N SER A 55 4.25 16.68 3.60
CA SER A 55 5.28 16.52 4.61
C SER A 55 6.60 16.04 4.02
N THR A 56 7.70 16.67 4.44
CA THR A 56 9.07 16.23 4.12
C THR A 56 9.58 15.14 5.08
N LYS A 57 8.81 14.78 6.10
CA LYS A 57 9.19 13.75 7.08
C LYS A 57 9.22 12.37 6.43
N GLY A 58 10.33 11.65 6.62
CA GLY A 58 10.53 10.34 6.02
C GLY A 58 10.50 10.34 4.49
N ALA A 59 10.69 11.51 3.86
CA ALA A 59 10.77 11.61 2.41
C ALA A 59 12.08 10.99 1.96
N TYR A 60 12.05 9.73 1.51
CA TYR A 60 13.21 8.94 1.10
C TYR A 60 13.02 8.32 -0.29
N LEU A 61 11.81 8.40 -0.85
CA LEU A 61 11.39 7.69 -2.05
C LEU A 61 11.43 8.65 -3.26
N TYR A 62 12.64 8.99 -3.68
CA TYR A 62 12.91 9.88 -4.82
C TYR A 62 14.10 9.38 -5.63
N ASP A 63 14.25 9.92 -6.84
CA ASP A 63 15.36 9.61 -7.76
C ASP A 63 15.58 8.09 -7.92
N GLU A 64 16.81 7.62 -7.80
CA GLU A 64 17.21 6.21 -7.99
C GLU A 64 16.46 5.23 -7.06
N VAL A 65 15.91 5.71 -5.93
CA VAL A 65 15.10 4.87 -5.04
C VAL A 65 13.81 4.44 -5.71
N ILE A 66 13.21 5.29 -6.54
CA ILE A 66 11.97 4.98 -7.27
C ILE A 66 12.23 3.80 -8.21
N ASP A 67 13.31 3.86 -8.99
CA ASP A 67 13.67 2.81 -9.94
C ASP A 67 13.90 1.47 -9.25
N GLN A 68 14.63 1.48 -8.13
CA GLN A 68 14.90 0.27 -7.35
C GLN A 68 13.63 -0.34 -6.74
N ILE A 69 12.67 0.48 -6.32
CA ILE A 69 11.39 0.00 -5.79
C ILE A 69 10.53 -0.61 -6.91
N ILE A 70 10.48 0.04 -8.07
CA ILE A 70 9.73 -0.47 -9.21
C ILE A 70 10.34 -1.79 -9.69
N GLU A 71 11.67 -1.85 -9.83
CA GLU A 71 12.39 -3.08 -10.19
C GLU A 71 12.07 -4.20 -9.19
N TYR A 72 12.17 -3.92 -7.89
CA TYR A 72 11.82 -4.88 -6.84
C TYR A 72 10.38 -5.40 -6.96
N TYR A 73 9.40 -4.53 -7.19
CA TYR A 73 7.99 -4.93 -7.30
C TYR A 73 7.65 -5.61 -8.63
N VAL A 74 8.37 -5.31 -9.71
CA VAL A 74 8.19 -5.96 -11.03
C VAL A 74 8.85 -7.33 -11.07
N GLU A 75 10.05 -7.47 -10.51
CA GLU A 75 10.77 -8.74 -10.39
C GLU A 75 10.14 -9.68 -9.37
N TYR A 76 9.28 -9.14 -8.50
CA TYR A 76 8.62 -9.92 -7.49
C TYR A 76 7.68 -10.99 -8.08
N ASP A 77 7.64 -12.13 -7.38
CA ASP A 77 7.01 -13.36 -7.85
C ASP A 77 5.50 -13.18 -8.11
N LYS A 78 5.13 -13.25 -9.40
CA LYS A 78 3.73 -13.23 -9.86
C LYS A 78 2.89 -14.36 -9.25
N ALA A 79 3.52 -15.43 -8.76
CA ALA A 79 2.83 -16.50 -8.04
C ALA A 79 2.28 -16.05 -6.68
N LEU A 80 2.80 -14.96 -6.10
CA LEU A 80 2.36 -14.44 -4.81
C LEU A 80 1.38 -13.27 -4.95
N SER A 81 1.62 -12.38 -5.91
CA SER A 81 0.66 -11.33 -6.27
C SER A 81 0.96 -10.76 -7.65
N GLU A 82 -0.07 -10.31 -8.35
CA GLU A 82 0.07 -9.57 -9.59
C GLU A 82 -0.06 -8.07 -9.31
N VAL A 83 1.03 -7.31 -9.45
CA VAL A 83 1.01 -5.85 -9.30
C VAL A 83 0.37 -5.22 -10.53
N ILE A 84 -0.68 -4.42 -10.32
CA ILE A 84 -1.48 -3.80 -11.38
C ILE A 84 -1.09 -2.34 -11.57
N ALA A 85 -0.90 -1.62 -10.46
CA ALA A 85 -0.48 -0.23 -10.46
C ALA A 85 0.27 0.11 -9.17
N VAL A 86 1.24 1.01 -9.27
CA VAL A 86 2.00 1.55 -8.13
C VAL A 86 2.04 3.07 -8.27
N SER A 87 1.79 3.78 -7.17
CA SER A 87 2.03 5.22 -7.05
C SER A 87 3.00 5.44 -5.89
N ILE A 88 4.12 6.09 -6.17
CA ILE A 88 5.19 6.34 -5.20
C ILE A 88 5.20 7.82 -4.90
N MET A 89 4.89 8.17 -3.65
CA MET A 89 5.05 9.51 -3.09
C MET A 89 6.35 9.55 -2.27
N PRO A 90 6.90 10.73 -1.96
CA PRO A 90 8.22 10.83 -1.32
C PRO A 90 8.36 10.04 -0.01
N ASN A 91 7.28 9.85 0.74
CA ASN A 91 7.29 9.18 2.05
C ASN A 91 6.29 8.00 2.16
N HIS A 92 5.53 7.70 1.11
CA HIS A 92 4.54 6.60 1.13
C HIS A 92 4.26 6.06 -0.27
N ILE A 93 3.66 4.87 -0.32
CA ILE A 93 3.36 4.14 -1.55
C ILE A 93 1.91 3.67 -1.50
N HIS A 94 1.22 3.84 -2.62
CA HIS A 94 -0.03 3.17 -2.91
C HIS A 94 0.21 2.06 -3.94
N ILE A 95 -0.32 0.87 -3.67
CA ILE A 95 -0.21 -0.27 -4.59
C ILE A 95 -1.58 -0.92 -4.78
N LEU A 96 -1.93 -1.12 -6.05
CA LEU A 96 -3.05 -1.96 -6.46
C LEU A 96 -2.47 -3.28 -6.96
N LEU A 97 -2.83 -4.37 -6.30
CA LEU A 97 -2.40 -5.72 -6.67
C LEU A 97 -3.55 -6.70 -6.61
N LYS A 98 -3.39 -7.84 -7.28
CA LYS A 98 -4.27 -9.00 -7.13
C LYS A 98 -3.55 -10.06 -6.29
N GLU A 99 -4.17 -10.49 -5.21
CA GLU A 99 -3.60 -11.47 -4.29
C GLU A 99 -3.63 -12.88 -4.90
N ASN A 100 -2.48 -13.54 -4.98
CA ASN A 100 -2.39 -14.96 -5.34
C ASN A 100 -1.90 -15.82 -4.15
N ALA A 101 -1.57 -15.18 -3.03
CA ALA A 101 -1.14 -15.80 -1.79
C ALA A 101 -1.74 -15.07 -0.58
N GLU A 102 -1.51 -15.62 0.61
CA GLU A 102 -1.95 -15.02 1.88
C GLU A 102 -1.41 -13.59 2.05
N PHE A 103 -2.31 -12.65 2.38
CA PHE A 103 -1.99 -11.24 2.54
C PHE A 103 -0.79 -10.94 3.47
N PRO A 104 -0.59 -11.62 4.63
CA PRO A 104 0.62 -11.41 5.44
C PRO A 104 1.93 -11.66 4.70
N LYS A 105 1.95 -12.65 3.78
CA LYS A 105 3.13 -12.95 2.95
C LYS A 105 3.37 -11.84 1.94
N ILE A 106 2.31 -11.34 1.31
CA ILE A 106 2.37 -10.18 0.40
C ILE A 106 2.93 -8.96 1.14
N MET A 107 2.39 -8.63 2.32
CA MET A 107 2.87 -7.51 3.14
C MET A 107 4.33 -7.68 3.58
N GLN A 108 4.74 -8.91 3.93
CA GLN A 108 6.14 -9.20 4.25
C GLN A 108 7.07 -8.90 3.08
N ILE A 109 6.64 -9.05 1.84
CA ILE A 109 7.51 -8.75 0.71
C ILE A 109 7.47 -7.26 0.37
N LEU A 110 6.28 -6.66 0.33
CA LEU A 110 6.13 -5.23 0.05
C LEU A 110 6.87 -4.35 1.06
N LYS A 111 6.79 -4.70 2.35
CA LYS A 111 7.30 -3.90 3.48
C LYS A 111 8.35 -4.59 4.35
N GLY A 112 8.83 -5.79 3.96
CA GLY A 112 9.81 -6.50 4.78
C GLY A 112 11.24 -6.11 4.49
N GLY A 113 12.16 -6.85 5.11
CA GLY A 113 13.59 -6.57 5.07
C GLY A 113 14.19 -6.58 3.66
N GLY A 114 13.60 -7.31 2.69
CA GLY A 114 14.05 -7.32 1.30
C GLY A 114 13.96 -5.94 0.64
N SER A 115 12.74 -5.39 0.54
CA SER A 115 12.50 -4.04 0.01
C SER A 115 13.30 -2.98 0.77
N SER A 116 13.29 -3.01 2.11
CA SER A 116 14.02 -2.03 2.92
C SER A 116 15.53 -2.10 2.67
N ARG A 117 16.10 -3.30 2.51
CA ARG A 117 17.53 -3.48 2.26
C ARG A 117 17.95 -2.94 0.90
N GLN A 118 17.13 -3.11 -0.14
CA GLN A 118 17.44 -2.55 -1.46
C GLN A 118 17.44 -1.03 -1.42
N ILE A 119 16.44 -0.42 -0.79
CA ILE A 119 16.35 1.04 -0.65
C ILE A 119 17.51 1.58 0.20
N HIS A 120 17.81 0.93 1.33
CA HIS A 120 18.96 1.31 2.18
C HIS A 120 20.30 1.21 1.45
N LYS A 121 20.45 0.28 0.50
CA LYS A 121 21.66 0.17 -0.34
C LYS A 121 21.85 1.41 -1.20
N VAL A 122 20.78 1.94 -1.79
CA VAL A 122 20.81 3.19 -2.58
C VAL A 122 21.12 4.38 -1.68
N LEU A 123 20.40 4.48 -0.55
CA LEU A 123 20.51 5.61 0.37
C LEU A 123 21.80 5.62 1.21
N GLY A 124 22.59 4.54 1.19
CA GLY A 124 23.78 4.40 2.05
C GLY A 124 23.45 4.34 3.55
N THR A 125 22.22 3.99 3.91
CA THR A 125 21.73 3.97 5.30
C THR A 125 21.43 2.54 5.76
N LYS A 126 21.04 2.38 7.03
CA LYS A 126 20.59 1.10 7.59
C LYS A 126 19.44 1.34 8.57
N GLY A 127 18.63 0.32 8.79
CA GLY A 127 17.59 0.34 9.83
C GLY A 127 16.25 -0.15 9.32
N THR A 128 15.20 0.34 9.98
CA THR A 128 13.81 0.06 9.59
C THR A 128 13.31 1.19 8.72
N LEU A 129 13.03 0.89 7.45
CA LEU A 129 12.52 1.88 6.52
C LEU A 129 11.01 2.11 6.69
N TRP A 130 10.23 1.03 6.78
CA TRP A 130 8.76 1.10 6.74
C TRP A 130 8.15 1.21 8.13
N SER A 131 7.05 1.96 8.24
CA SER A 131 6.19 1.91 9.42
C SER A 131 5.62 0.50 9.60
N ARG A 132 5.32 0.09 10.84
CA ARG A 132 4.65 -1.18 11.12
C ARG A 132 3.25 -1.20 10.51
N ASP A 133 2.55 -0.07 10.61
CA ASP A 133 1.16 0.07 10.18
C ASP A 133 1.05 0.21 8.67
N TYR A 134 -0.06 -0.28 8.14
CA TYR A 134 -0.45 -0.14 6.74
C TYR A 134 -1.98 -0.07 6.68
N GLU A 135 -2.48 0.51 5.61
CA GLU A 135 -3.91 0.65 5.37
C GLU A 135 -4.30 -0.23 4.18
N ASN A 136 -5.39 -0.97 4.34
CA ASN A 136 -6.00 -1.76 3.27
C ASN A 136 -7.40 -1.22 3.02
N HIS A 137 -7.57 -0.44 1.96
CA HIS A 137 -8.77 0.37 1.74
C HIS A 137 -9.88 -0.38 1.00
N LEU A 138 -9.54 -1.34 0.15
CA LEU A 138 -10.51 -1.91 -0.77
C LEU A 138 -10.13 -3.31 -1.24
N GLN A 139 -11.07 -4.22 -1.06
CA GLN A 139 -11.05 -5.52 -1.73
C GLN A 139 -12.06 -5.47 -2.87
N ILE A 140 -11.59 -5.31 -4.11
CA ILE A 140 -12.48 -5.24 -5.26
C ILE A 140 -12.87 -6.67 -5.61
N LYS A 141 -14.12 -7.06 -5.31
CA LYS A 141 -14.74 -8.23 -5.95
C LYS A 141 -14.87 -7.91 -7.43
N SER A 142 -14.17 -8.64 -8.31
CA SER A 142 -14.36 -8.48 -9.75
C SER A 142 -15.82 -8.83 -10.09
N ARG A 143 -16.66 -7.82 -10.31
CA ARG A 143 -17.93 -8.01 -11.02
C ARG A 143 -17.59 -8.11 -12.50
N TYR A 144 -17.12 -9.28 -12.94
CA TYR A 144 -17.04 -9.56 -14.37
C TYR A 144 -18.47 -9.84 -14.86
N ASN A 145 -19.16 -8.79 -15.30
CA ASN A 145 -20.47 -8.92 -15.92
C ASN A 145 -20.25 -9.49 -17.32
N LYS A 146 -20.43 -10.81 -17.46
CA LYS A 146 -20.27 -11.53 -18.74
C LYS A 146 -21.48 -11.27 -19.65
N ASN A 147 -21.77 -10.00 -19.96
CA ASN A 147 -22.77 -9.62 -20.94
C ASN A 147 -22.11 -8.98 -22.15
N LYS A 148 -21.64 -9.84 -23.05
CA LYS A 148 -21.68 -9.66 -24.51
C LYS A 148 -21.46 -11.04 -25.13
N LYS A 149 -22.54 -11.83 -25.21
CA LYS A 149 -22.66 -12.80 -26.30
C LYS A 149 -22.86 -11.97 -27.56
N GLY A 150 -21.79 -11.84 -28.35
CA GLY A 150 -21.83 -11.37 -29.72
C GLY A 150 -21.23 -12.47 -30.62
N SER A 151 -21.89 -12.69 -31.76
CA SER A 151 -21.62 -13.66 -32.83
C SER A 151 -22.04 -15.11 -32.50
N LEU A 152 -22.82 -15.81 -33.33
CA LEU A 152 -23.19 -15.67 -34.74
C LEU A 152 -24.71 -15.83 -34.94
#